data_AF-A0A254RXZ1-F1
#
_entry.id   AF-A0A254RXZ1-F1
#
_cell.length_a   1.000
_cell.length_b   1.000
_cell.length_c   1.000
_cell.angle_alpha   90.00
_cell.angle_beta   90.00
_cell.angle_gamma   90.00
#
_symmetry.space_group_name_H-M   'P 1'
#
loop_
_entity.id
_entity.type
_entity.pdbx_description
1 polymer ?
#
loop_
_entity_poly.entity_id
_entity_poly.type
_entity_poly.pdbx_seq_one_letter_code
_entity_poly.pdbx_strand_id
1 'polypeptide(L)'
;MKKKIILAISLSVATLIAGCAKGLKPDDPDVYKNKTGIIGVFRQTAFYCEDVMPQYITLGAQKIVVKPSWSHDQDNLFISEMKPGIAPLYKYEYACGIDETKLTLDTTDNGKKPFPYAVKIPDKGFCKIVISFLENDNLFSHNDDLLSEYFEKNEVAAGYPNIPYCDVIDTKGSVVTFMNRDSLYREQYKAARETAKNLTNDDIYPLVTIEEGSDMASLSGDNTQVVLVTWHNDPDRFKDGEVTTLKDDEVLWAYTDKEFLKWFRENHDKVDNWDIRLKQLLGKSPETDNRYFTVFWVRVTDVFRPAFFPEINSNMMNTTFTNTLEEDTTANAMWFKNWFDKEKVSRSKDAGPWTRLGYTYDWGNPDSKYGLSEFIVKDGAEIEVKFTRKNRAFLTWLKDRL
;
A
#
# COMPACT_ATOMS: atom_id res chain seq x y z
N MET A 1 74.00 -3.42 23.50
CA MET A 1 73.81 -1.98 23.19
C MET A 1 72.41 -1.77 22.67
N LYS A 2 71.62 -0.94 23.36
CA LYS A 2 70.23 -0.59 23.03
C LYS A 2 70.16 0.09 21.65
N LYS A 3 69.26 -0.34 20.77
CA LYS A 3 68.69 0.51 19.71
C LYS A 3 67.18 0.30 19.63
N LYS A 4 66.49 1.44 19.60
CA LYS A 4 65.07 1.66 19.82
C LYS A 4 64.22 1.07 18.69
N ILE A 5 63.12 0.42 19.05
CA ILE A 5 62.00 0.13 18.15
C ILE A 5 61.20 1.43 18.02
N ILE A 6 61.12 1.97 16.81
CA ILE A 6 60.26 3.09 16.47
C ILE A 6 58.91 2.51 16.08
N LEU A 7 57.89 2.82 16.88
CA LEU A 7 56.49 2.51 16.61
C LEU A 7 56.02 3.47 15.50
N ALA A 8 55.81 2.94 14.29
CA ALA A 8 55.17 3.70 13.21
C ALA A 8 53.66 3.71 13.48
N ILE A 9 53.15 4.85 13.96
CA ILE A 9 51.72 5.12 14.05
C ILE A 9 51.24 5.30 12.60
N SER A 10 50.55 4.31 12.05
CA SER A 10 49.79 4.45 10.82
C SER A 10 48.58 5.34 11.10
N LEU A 11 48.69 6.64 10.77
CA LEU A 11 47.52 7.48 10.58
C LEU A 11 46.72 6.90 9.41
N SER A 12 45.67 6.15 9.73
CA SER A 12 44.61 5.86 8.78
C SER A 12 43.91 7.17 8.45
N VAL A 13 44.33 7.80 7.35
CA VAL A 13 43.63 8.90 6.71
C VAL A 13 42.25 8.37 6.31
N ALA A 14 41.22 8.73 7.07
CA ALA A 14 39.85 8.56 6.65
C ALA A 14 39.64 9.47 5.43
N THR A 15 39.73 8.87 4.24
CA THR A 15 39.28 9.48 2.99
C THR A 15 37.79 9.75 3.08
N LEU A 16 37.45 10.97 3.48
CA LEU A 16 36.15 11.60 3.26
C LEU A 16 35.84 11.53 1.77
N ILE A 17 34.93 10.64 1.39
CA ILE A 17 34.33 10.66 0.05
C ILE A 17 33.36 11.85 0.04
N ALA A 18 33.87 12.99 -0.41
CA ALA A 18 33.11 14.19 -0.70
C ALA A 18 32.27 13.96 -1.97
N GLY A 19 31.05 13.45 -1.79
CA GLY A 19 29.98 13.48 -2.78
C GLY A 19 28.92 14.52 -2.43
N CYS A 20 29.30 15.79 -2.32
CA CYS A 20 28.34 16.88 -2.06
C CYS A 20 27.66 17.29 -3.37
N ALA A 21 26.45 16.80 -3.65
CA ALA A 21 25.49 17.62 -4.36
C ALA A 21 25.26 18.87 -3.50
N LYS A 22 25.57 20.07 -4.01
CA LYS A 22 25.37 21.33 -3.28
C LYS A 22 23.86 21.53 -3.05
N GLY A 23 23.36 21.11 -1.89
CA GLY A 23 21.99 21.41 -1.45
C GLY A 23 21.77 22.92 -1.33
N LEU A 24 20.53 23.36 -1.45
CA LEU A 24 20.16 24.75 -1.16
C LEU A 24 20.50 25.09 0.29
N LYS A 25 20.99 26.30 0.52
CA LYS A 25 21.26 26.78 1.88
C LYS A 25 20.13 27.71 2.33
N PRO A 26 19.44 27.42 3.45
CA PRO A 26 18.31 28.23 3.90
C PRO A 26 18.71 29.65 4.37
N ASP A 27 19.97 29.85 4.74
CA ASP A 27 20.54 31.14 5.16
C ASP A 27 20.97 32.05 4.00
N ASP A 28 20.88 31.56 2.75
CA ASP A 28 21.23 32.33 1.56
C ASP A 28 20.00 33.08 1.00
N PRO A 29 19.95 34.42 1.07
CA PRO A 29 18.81 35.20 0.57
C PRO A 29 18.60 35.07 -0.95
N ASP A 30 19.63 34.69 -1.72
CA ASP A 30 19.49 34.53 -3.18
C ASP A 30 18.68 33.30 -3.56
N VAL A 31 18.57 32.30 -2.67
CA VAL A 31 17.70 31.13 -2.85
C VAL A 31 16.25 31.58 -3.03
N TYR A 32 15.80 32.57 -2.25
CA TYR A 32 14.39 33.00 -2.23
C TYR A 32 14.03 34.03 -3.31
N LYS A 33 15.01 34.61 -4.02
CA LYS A 33 14.76 35.63 -5.06
C LYS A 33 14.36 35.02 -6.40
N ASN A 34 15.06 33.94 -6.80
CA ASN A 34 15.05 33.45 -8.17
C ASN A 34 14.59 32.01 -8.32
N LYS A 35 14.34 31.30 -7.22
CA LYS A 35 13.94 29.89 -7.24
C LYS A 35 12.53 29.70 -6.72
N THR A 36 11.96 28.56 -7.08
CA THR A 36 10.68 28.08 -6.54
C THR A 36 10.84 26.69 -5.96
N GLY A 37 10.05 26.37 -4.94
CA GLY A 37 10.14 25.07 -4.30
C GLY A 37 9.45 25.02 -2.95
N ILE A 38 9.98 24.13 -2.12
CA ILE A 38 9.43 23.79 -0.82
C ILE A 38 10.51 23.87 0.25
N ILE A 39 10.15 24.44 1.38
CA ILE A 39 10.93 24.39 2.63
C ILE A 39 10.02 23.80 3.70
N GLY A 40 10.56 23.11 4.69
CA GLY A 40 9.71 22.54 5.71
C GLY A 40 10.46 21.84 6.81
N VAL A 41 9.69 21.32 7.75
CA VAL A 41 10.20 20.47 8.82
C VAL A 41 9.70 19.04 8.60
N PHE A 42 10.64 18.11 8.53
CA PHE A 42 10.38 16.68 8.49
C PHE A 42 10.42 16.13 9.91
N ARG A 43 9.35 15.47 10.34
CA ARG A 43 9.19 14.92 11.69
C ARG A 43 9.10 13.41 11.66
N GLN A 44 9.80 12.75 12.56
CA GLN A 44 9.76 11.31 12.71
C GLN A 44 10.13 10.92 14.14
N THR A 45 9.93 9.67 14.52
CA THR A 45 10.29 9.20 15.87
C THR A 45 11.79 9.33 16.16
N ALA A 46 12.16 9.94 17.30
CA ALA A 46 13.55 10.24 17.64
C ALA A 46 14.46 9.00 17.73
N PHE A 47 13.92 7.86 18.21
CA PHE A 47 14.69 6.67 18.58
C PHE A 47 14.30 5.37 17.85
N TYR A 48 13.45 5.44 16.82
CA TYR A 48 12.82 4.22 16.28
C TYR A 48 13.71 3.40 15.34
N CYS A 49 14.75 3.99 14.75
CA CYS A 49 15.75 3.23 14.01
C CYS A 49 16.98 3.06 14.92
N GLU A 50 17.23 1.85 15.43
CA GLU A 50 18.40 1.51 16.27
C GLU A 50 19.72 1.71 15.50
N ASP A 51 19.66 1.66 14.17
CA ASP A 51 20.78 1.93 13.27
C ASP A 51 20.80 3.39 12.79
N VAL A 52 22.01 3.97 12.83
CA VAL A 52 22.38 5.36 12.51
C VAL A 52 22.28 5.62 10.99
N MET A 53 21.15 5.32 10.36
CA MET A 53 20.96 5.42 8.91
C MET A 53 20.28 6.73 8.51
N PRO A 54 20.78 7.41 7.45
CA PRO A 54 20.15 8.61 6.96
C PRO A 54 18.80 8.30 6.29
N GLN A 55 17.82 9.18 6.47
CA GLN A 55 16.51 9.11 5.82
C GLN A 55 16.42 10.12 4.69
N TYR A 56 15.71 9.71 3.63
CA TYR A 56 15.59 10.48 2.40
C TYR A 56 14.13 10.68 2.00
N ILE A 57 13.87 11.75 1.26
CA ILE A 57 12.65 11.89 0.46
C ILE A 57 13.04 12.39 -0.95
N THR A 58 12.15 12.18 -1.91
CA THR A 58 12.31 12.65 -3.29
C THR A 58 11.41 13.84 -3.54
N LEU A 59 11.99 15.00 -3.85
CA LEU A 59 11.29 16.23 -4.15
C LEU A 59 11.73 16.73 -5.54
N GLY A 60 10.84 16.62 -6.51
CA GLY A 60 11.15 16.83 -7.92
C GLY A 60 12.24 15.86 -8.39
N ALA A 61 13.26 16.40 -9.04
CA ALA A 61 14.43 15.64 -9.48
C ALA A 61 15.47 15.37 -8.36
N GLN A 62 15.24 15.85 -7.14
CA GLN A 62 16.21 15.75 -6.05
C GLN A 62 15.82 14.68 -5.03
N LYS A 63 16.76 13.81 -4.68
CA LYS A 63 16.69 12.98 -3.48
C LYS A 63 17.44 13.71 -2.36
N ILE A 64 16.72 14.15 -1.34
CA ILE A 64 17.29 14.97 -0.26
C ILE A 64 17.32 14.19 1.06
N VAL A 65 18.34 14.46 1.88
CA VAL A 65 18.45 13.92 3.24
C VAL A 65 17.52 14.73 4.15
N VAL A 66 16.59 14.05 4.81
CA VAL A 66 15.68 14.65 5.81
C VAL A 66 15.97 14.19 7.23
N LYS A 67 16.73 13.10 7.40
CA LYS A 67 17.39 12.75 8.65
C LYS A 67 18.82 12.40 8.32
N PRO A 68 19.81 13.19 8.72
CA PRO A 68 21.20 12.76 8.65
C PRO A 68 21.44 11.59 9.59
N SER A 69 22.39 10.71 9.26
CA SER A 69 22.79 9.60 10.13
C SER A 69 23.16 10.06 11.54
N TRP A 70 23.86 11.20 11.66
CA TRP A 70 24.30 11.73 12.95
C TRP A 70 23.23 12.44 13.78
N SER A 71 22.00 12.62 13.26
CA SER A 71 20.97 13.43 13.94
C SER A 71 20.11 12.54 14.84
N HIS A 72 20.02 12.91 16.12
CA HIS A 72 19.05 12.35 17.07
C HIS A 72 17.79 13.22 17.18
N ASP A 73 17.73 14.32 16.44
CA ASP A 73 16.60 15.23 16.45
C ASP A 73 15.38 14.53 15.81
N GLN A 74 14.26 14.64 16.50
CA GLN A 74 12.95 14.19 16.02
C GLN A 74 12.56 14.92 14.73
N ASP A 75 12.89 16.22 14.67
CA ASP A 75 12.45 17.14 13.64
C ASP A 75 13.68 17.74 12.95
N ASN A 76 13.65 17.86 11.62
CA ASN A 76 14.78 18.36 10.84
C ASN A 76 14.28 19.29 9.72
N LEU A 77 14.94 20.44 9.54
CA LEU A 77 14.63 21.34 8.43
C LEU A 77 15.08 20.74 7.11
N PHE A 78 14.26 20.85 6.07
CA PHE A 78 14.61 20.54 4.69
C PHE A 78 14.24 21.69 3.76
N ILE A 79 14.93 21.77 2.63
CA ILE A 79 14.63 22.71 1.55
C ILE A 79 14.98 22.07 0.20
N SER A 80 14.09 22.21 -0.79
CA SER A 80 14.32 21.70 -2.14
C SER A 80 13.70 22.61 -3.20
N GLU A 81 14.44 22.81 -4.28
CA GLU A 81 13.93 23.45 -5.49
C GLU A 81 12.98 22.48 -6.21
N MET A 82 11.82 22.97 -6.67
CA MET A 82 10.85 22.18 -7.43
C MET A 82 10.25 23.04 -8.53
N LYS A 83 9.92 22.44 -9.68
CA LYS A 83 9.19 23.16 -10.72
C LYS A 83 7.77 23.48 -10.21
N PRO A 84 7.19 24.64 -10.56
CA PRO A 84 5.81 24.97 -10.21
C PRO A 84 4.81 23.93 -10.71
N GLY A 85 3.69 23.80 -10.00
CA GLY A 85 2.60 22.91 -10.39
C GLY A 85 2.15 21.97 -9.28
N ILE A 86 1.35 20.98 -9.65
CA ILE A 86 0.80 19.97 -8.75
C ILE A 86 1.82 18.85 -8.59
N ALA A 87 2.24 18.59 -7.35
CA ALA A 87 3.11 17.47 -6.99
C ALA A 87 2.29 16.38 -6.28
N PRO A 88 1.81 15.35 -7.01
CA PRO A 88 1.00 14.29 -6.42
C PRO A 88 1.76 13.47 -5.39
N LEU A 89 1.06 13.10 -4.31
CA LEU A 89 1.51 12.07 -3.38
C LEU A 89 0.74 10.78 -3.67
N TYR A 90 1.35 9.87 -4.43
CA TYR A 90 0.73 8.59 -4.75
C TYR A 90 0.81 7.59 -3.61
N LYS A 91 1.97 7.55 -2.94
CA LYS A 91 2.26 6.67 -1.83
C LYS A 91 3.32 7.34 -0.99
N TYR A 92 3.34 6.97 0.29
CA TYR A 92 4.52 7.11 1.10
C TYR A 92 4.76 5.83 1.90
N GLU A 93 6.00 5.64 2.30
CA GLU A 93 6.48 4.48 3.03
C GLU A 93 7.48 4.97 4.07
N TYR A 94 7.32 4.51 5.30
CA TYR A 94 8.22 4.84 6.40
C TYR A 94 8.88 3.56 6.85
N ALA A 95 10.18 3.48 6.61
CA ALA A 95 10.97 2.31 6.91
C ALA A 95 12.11 2.68 7.88
N CYS A 96 12.45 1.72 8.74
CA CYS A 96 13.64 1.78 9.60
C CYS A 96 14.57 0.61 9.30
N GLY A 97 15.88 0.84 9.43
CA GLY A 97 16.91 -0.17 9.19
C GLY A 97 17.58 0.03 7.82
N ILE A 98 17.68 -1.05 7.04
CA ILE A 98 18.29 -1.03 5.69
C ILE A 98 17.38 -0.44 4.61
N ASP A 99 16.09 -0.29 4.91
CA ASP A 99 15.09 0.23 4.01
C ASP A 99 14.94 1.75 4.14
N GLU A 100 14.83 2.44 3.00
CA GLU A 100 14.71 3.90 2.96
C GLU A 100 13.25 4.35 3.13
N THR A 101 13.03 5.45 3.85
CA THR A 101 11.77 6.21 3.73
C THR A 101 11.53 6.56 2.27
N LYS A 102 10.32 6.29 1.76
CA LYS A 102 9.90 6.66 0.42
C LYS A 102 8.76 7.65 0.52
N LEU A 103 9.05 8.92 0.28
CA LEU A 103 8.04 9.91 -0.03
C LEU A 103 8.50 10.64 -1.28
N THR A 104 7.63 10.68 -2.29
CA THR A 104 7.92 11.34 -3.55
C THR A 104 6.85 12.38 -3.84
N LEU A 105 7.30 13.62 -4.04
CA LEU A 105 6.49 14.71 -4.58
C LEU A 105 7.20 15.21 -5.84
N ASP A 106 6.54 15.13 -6.98
CA ASP A 106 7.13 15.55 -8.26
C ASP A 106 6.06 16.17 -9.18
N THR A 107 6.41 17.26 -9.84
CA THR A 107 5.49 18.05 -10.67
C THR A 107 5.46 17.63 -12.15
N THR A 108 6.16 16.56 -12.53
CA THR A 108 6.21 16.07 -13.93
C THR A 108 4.84 15.61 -14.42
N ASP A 109 4.11 14.88 -13.59
CA ASP A 109 2.73 14.47 -13.92
C ASP A 109 1.76 15.65 -13.86
N ASN A 110 2.04 16.63 -13.00
CA ASN A 110 1.23 17.83 -12.78
C ASN A 110 -0.26 17.52 -12.50
N GLY A 111 -0.52 16.41 -11.79
CA GLY A 111 -1.87 15.99 -11.41
C GLY A 111 -2.74 15.48 -12.56
N LYS A 112 -2.12 15.00 -13.63
CA LYS A 112 -2.85 14.40 -14.77
C LYS A 112 -3.35 13.00 -14.44
N LYS A 113 -2.57 12.21 -13.70
CA LYS A 113 -3.03 10.92 -13.19
C LYS A 113 -3.90 11.15 -11.95
N PRO A 114 -4.89 10.30 -11.71
CA PRO A 114 -5.65 10.35 -10.46
C PRO A 114 -4.71 10.29 -9.25
N PHE A 115 -4.83 11.26 -8.36
CA PHE A 115 -4.05 11.33 -7.14
C PHE A 115 -4.95 11.57 -5.93
N PRO A 116 -4.66 10.95 -4.79
CA PRO A 116 -5.45 11.13 -3.57
C PRO A 116 -5.23 12.51 -2.94
N TYR A 117 -3.97 12.95 -2.90
CA TYR A 117 -3.57 14.27 -2.47
C TYR A 117 -2.35 14.76 -3.25
N ALA A 118 -2.16 16.07 -3.29
CA ALA A 118 -0.97 16.67 -3.88
C ALA A 118 -0.56 17.93 -3.12
N VAL A 119 0.71 18.31 -3.25
CA VAL A 119 1.22 19.61 -2.79
C VAL A 119 1.37 20.52 -4.00
N LYS A 120 0.76 21.71 -3.96
CA LYS A 120 0.90 22.70 -5.02
C LYS A 120 2.16 23.53 -4.78
N ILE A 121 3.11 23.40 -5.70
CA ILE A 121 4.33 24.20 -5.72
C ILE A 121 4.03 25.55 -6.38
N PRO A 122 4.38 26.69 -5.75
CA PRO A 122 4.03 28.01 -6.24
C PRO A 122 4.76 28.36 -7.54
N ASP A 123 4.18 29.28 -8.33
CA ASP A 123 4.80 29.79 -9.56
C ASP A 123 6.10 30.56 -9.29
N LYS A 124 6.21 31.16 -8.10
CA LYS A 124 7.39 31.92 -7.66
C LYS A 124 7.58 31.80 -6.15
N GLY A 125 8.85 31.71 -5.72
CA GLY A 125 9.22 31.65 -4.32
C GLY A 125 8.98 30.28 -3.71
N PHE A 126 9.23 30.16 -2.41
CA PHE A 126 9.04 28.90 -1.68
C PHE A 126 7.69 28.91 -0.96
N CYS A 127 7.15 27.72 -0.72
CA CYS A 127 6.09 27.51 0.25
C CYS A 127 6.60 26.63 1.40
N LYS A 128 5.99 26.74 2.59
CA LYS A 128 6.35 25.97 3.78
C LYS A 128 5.37 24.84 4.07
N ILE A 129 5.87 23.75 4.65
CA ILE A 129 5.05 22.60 5.07
C ILE A 129 5.68 21.87 6.27
N VAL A 130 4.86 21.19 7.06
CA VAL A 130 5.36 20.14 7.96
C VAL A 130 4.99 18.78 7.39
N ILE A 131 6.00 17.91 7.25
CA ILE A 131 5.82 16.52 6.83
C ILE A 131 6.07 15.63 8.05
N SER A 132 5.04 14.95 8.57
CA SER A 132 5.17 14.13 9.77
C SER A 132 4.90 12.66 9.54
N PHE A 133 5.79 11.85 10.09
CA PHE A 133 5.73 10.40 10.11
C PHE A 133 5.50 9.84 11.53
N LEU A 134 5.28 10.72 12.51
CA LEU A 134 4.93 10.35 13.86
C LEU A 134 3.55 9.69 13.90
N GLU A 135 3.39 8.73 14.81
CA GLU A 135 2.09 8.12 15.07
C GLU A 135 1.12 9.18 15.61
N ASN A 136 -0.10 9.23 15.06
CA ASN A 136 -1.16 10.19 15.35
C ASN A 136 -0.97 11.63 14.82
N ASP A 137 0.11 11.90 14.09
CA ASP A 137 0.25 13.16 13.38
C ASP A 137 -0.47 13.14 12.01
N ASN A 138 -0.80 14.33 11.54
CA ASN A 138 -1.13 14.54 10.13
C ASN A 138 0.16 14.45 9.30
N LEU A 139 0.12 13.68 8.20
CA LEU A 139 1.22 13.58 7.24
C LEU A 139 1.65 14.95 6.73
N PHE A 140 0.69 15.78 6.30
CA PHE A 140 0.93 17.19 6.01
C PHE A 140 0.13 18.05 7.00
N SER A 141 0.78 19.04 7.60
CA SER A 141 0.15 19.94 8.57
C SER A 141 0.71 21.36 8.55
N HIS A 142 -0.08 22.27 9.11
CA HIS A 142 0.35 23.60 9.49
C HIS A 142 0.74 23.59 10.97
N ASN A 143 1.96 24.04 11.29
CA ASN A 143 2.45 24.14 12.66
C ASN A 143 3.40 25.33 12.77
N ASP A 144 2.84 26.46 13.18
CA ASP A 144 3.53 27.75 13.19
C ASP A 144 4.65 27.79 14.22
N ASP A 145 4.43 27.20 15.39
CA ASP A 145 5.41 27.14 16.48
C ASP A 145 6.64 26.34 16.03
N LEU A 146 6.43 25.14 15.48
CA LEU A 146 7.53 24.29 15.03
C LEU A 146 8.31 24.91 13.87
N LEU A 147 7.61 25.46 12.86
CA LEU A 147 8.27 26.07 11.71
C LEU A 147 9.01 27.36 12.10
N SER A 148 8.47 28.17 13.00
CA SER A 148 9.16 29.38 13.47
C SER A 148 10.44 29.04 14.23
N GLU A 149 10.39 28.08 15.17
CA GLU A 149 11.57 27.58 15.90
C GLU A 149 12.66 27.10 14.94
N TYR A 150 12.33 26.24 13.98
CA TYR A 150 13.33 25.68 13.07
C TYR A 150 13.83 26.69 12.04
N PHE A 151 13.02 27.67 11.65
CA PHE A 151 13.47 28.73 10.76
C PHE A 151 14.45 29.67 11.46
N GLU A 152 14.22 29.98 12.74
CA GLU A 152 15.15 30.74 13.58
C GLU A 152 16.44 29.96 13.83
N LYS A 153 16.35 28.69 14.24
CA LYS A 153 17.51 27.79 14.49
C LYS A 153 18.43 27.66 13.28
N ASN A 154 17.89 27.74 12.07
CA ASN A 154 18.63 27.58 10.80
C ASN A 154 18.83 28.89 10.04
N GLU A 155 18.58 30.04 10.68
CA GLU A 155 18.81 31.37 10.11
C GLU A 155 18.16 31.57 8.73
N VAL A 156 16.94 31.05 8.52
CA VAL A 156 16.24 31.10 7.23
C VAL A 156 16.14 32.55 6.74
N ALA A 157 16.82 32.88 5.65
CA ALA A 157 17.05 34.26 5.22
C ALA A 157 15.76 35.03 4.85
N ALA A 158 14.74 34.31 4.38
CA ALA A 158 13.44 34.90 4.11
C ALA A 158 12.64 35.21 5.38
N GLY A 159 12.95 34.55 6.49
CA GLY A 159 12.16 34.59 7.74
C GLY A 159 10.85 33.80 7.66
N TYR A 160 10.42 33.27 8.81
CA TYR A 160 9.20 32.46 8.95
C TYR A 160 7.91 33.09 8.39
N PRO A 161 7.53 34.34 8.73
CA PRO A 161 6.23 34.88 8.34
C PRO A 161 6.12 35.18 6.83
N ASN A 162 7.25 35.31 6.13
CA ASN A 162 7.27 35.73 4.72
C ASN A 162 7.12 34.57 3.73
N ILE A 163 7.17 33.33 4.20
CA ILE A 163 6.97 32.14 3.38
C ILE A 163 5.54 31.62 3.63
N PRO A 164 4.65 31.61 2.62
CA PRO A 164 3.30 31.08 2.75
C PRO A 164 3.32 29.56 2.89
N TYR A 165 2.26 28.97 3.47
CA TYR A 165 2.09 27.52 3.46
C TYR A 165 1.87 27.00 2.03
N CYS A 166 2.32 25.77 1.77
CA CYS A 166 1.96 25.08 0.54
C CYS A 166 0.47 24.70 0.58
N ASP A 167 -0.25 24.93 -0.51
CA ASP A 167 -1.60 24.39 -0.64
C ASP A 167 -1.51 22.86 -0.78
N VAL A 168 -2.09 22.13 0.16
CA VAL A 168 -2.35 20.69 -0.02
C VAL A 168 -3.70 20.58 -0.70
N ILE A 169 -3.79 19.85 -1.81
CA ILE A 169 -5.04 19.67 -2.55
C ILE A 169 -5.51 18.22 -2.51
N ASP A 170 -6.83 18.02 -2.38
CA ASP A 170 -7.47 16.70 -2.41
C ASP A 170 -7.81 16.22 -3.84
N THR A 171 -8.41 15.04 -3.95
CA THR A 171 -8.87 14.43 -5.23
C THR A 171 -9.81 15.32 -6.05
N LYS A 172 -10.46 16.32 -5.43
CA LYS A 172 -11.41 17.23 -6.07
C LYS A 172 -10.75 18.57 -6.43
N GLY A 173 -9.46 18.75 -6.13
CA GLY A 173 -8.74 20.00 -6.28
C GLY A 173 -9.06 21.04 -5.19
N SER A 174 -9.69 20.63 -4.09
CA SER A 174 -9.97 21.53 -2.96
C SER A 174 -8.72 21.68 -2.10
N VAL A 175 -8.41 22.91 -1.69
CA VAL A 175 -7.31 23.17 -0.74
C VAL A 175 -7.72 22.69 0.65
N VAL A 176 -6.89 21.85 1.27
CA VAL A 176 -7.04 21.34 2.64
C VAL A 176 -5.87 21.81 3.49
N THR A 177 -6.12 22.03 4.78
CA THR A 177 -5.11 22.54 5.73
C THR A 177 -4.29 21.44 6.40
N PHE A 178 -4.73 20.18 6.26
CA PHE A 178 -4.02 19.02 6.77
C PHE A 178 -4.42 17.76 6.00
N MET A 179 -3.57 16.74 6.07
CA MET A 179 -3.84 15.40 5.57
C MET A 179 -3.36 14.39 6.60
N ASN A 180 -4.24 13.51 7.09
CA ASN A 180 -3.81 12.34 7.85
C ASN A 180 -3.55 11.14 6.91
N ARG A 181 -2.73 10.20 7.38
CA ARG A 181 -2.40 8.96 6.67
C ARG A 181 -3.66 8.20 6.23
N ASP A 182 -4.66 8.13 7.09
CA ASP A 182 -5.84 7.30 6.85
C ASP A 182 -6.73 7.86 5.74
N SER A 183 -6.74 9.18 5.54
CA SER A 183 -7.46 9.83 4.47
C SER A 183 -6.84 9.53 3.10
N LEU A 184 -5.52 9.37 3.02
CA LEU A 184 -4.85 8.89 1.81
C LEU A 184 -5.38 7.49 1.41
N TYR A 185 -5.43 6.56 2.37
CA TYR A 185 -5.93 5.21 2.12
C TYR A 185 -7.42 5.20 1.76
N ARG A 186 -8.24 6.03 2.40
CA ARG A 186 -9.67 6.17 2.07
C ARG A 186 -9.87 6.69 0.64
N GLU A 187 -9.12 7.69 0.20
CA GLU A 187 -9.25 8.22 -1.16
C GLU A 187 -8.70 7.24 -2.21
N GLN A 188 -7.59 6.55 -1.95
CA GLN A 188 -7.11 5.47 -2.84
C GLN A 188 -8.14 4.35 -2.98
N TYR A 189 -8.70 3.89 -1.86
CA TYR A 189 -9.74 2.86 -1.86
C TYR A 189 -10.99 3.31 -2.61
N LYS A 190 -11.42 4.56 -2.43
CA LYS A 190 -12.55 5.16 -3.15
C LYS A 190 -12.27 5.26 -4.65
N ALA A 191 -11.07 5.69 -5.06
CA ALA A 191 -10.68 5.72 -6.46
C ALA A 191 -10.72 4.31 -7.08
N ALA A 192 -10.17 3.31 -6.38
CA ALA A 192 -10.24 1.92 -6.80
C ALA A 192 -11.70 1.43 -6.96
N ARG A 193 -12.60 1.79 -6.02
CA ARG A 193 -14.03 1.46 -6.13
C ARG A 193 -14.67 2.06 -7.37
N GLU A 194 -14.35 3.30 -7.71
CA GLU A 194 -14.89 3.94 -8.91
C GLU A 194 -14.31 3.32 -10.19
N THR A 195 -13.00 3.04 -10.24
CA THR A 195 -12.38 2.36 -11.38
C THR A 195 -12.94 0.95 -11.58
N ALA A 196 -13.12 0.18 -10.51
CA ALA A 196 -13.63 -1.19 -10.56
C ALA A 196 -15.05 -1.32 -11.13
N LYS A 197 -15.82 -0.22 -11.23
CA LYS A 197 -17.15 -0.23 -11.88
C LYS A 197 -17.06 -0.32 -13.40
N ASN A 198 -15.94 0.11 -14.00
CA ASN A 198 -15.81 0.34 -15.44
C ASN A 198 -14.57 -0.34 -16.03
N LEU A 199 -14.18 -1.52 -15.50
CA LEU A 199 -13.06 -2.28 -16.04
C LEU A 199 -13.37 -2.83 -17.44
N THR A 200 -12.35 -2.89 -18.29
CA THR A 200 -12.47 -3.34 -19.68
C THR A 200 -11.65 -4.59 -19.94
N ASN A 201 -11.57 -5.03 -21.20
CA ASN A 201 -10.74 -6.16 -21.59
C ASN A 201 -9.24 -5.92 -21.35
N ASP A 202 -8.79 -4.67 -21.28
CA ASP A 202 -7.40 -4.31 -20.97
C ASP A 202 -7.06 -4.56 -19.49
N ASP A 203 -8.08 -4.74 -18.65
CA ASP A 203 -7.95 -5.03 -17.22
C ASP A 203 -8.06 -6.54 -16.90
N ILE A 204 -8.07 -7.39 -17.93
CA ILE A 204 -8.04 -8.85 -17.78
C ILE A 204 -6.60 -9.30 -17.57
N TYR A 205 -6.37 -9.96 -16.42
CA TYR A 205 -5.07 -10.54 -16.07
C TYR A 205 -5.12 -12.07 -16.14
N PRO A 206 -3.96 -12.75 -16.29
CA PRO A 206 -3.88 -14.19 -16.10
C PRO A 206 -4.35 -14.57 -14.70
N LEU A 207 -5.29 -15.51 -14.62
CA LEU A 207 -5.87 -15.98 -13.36
C LEU A 207 -5.33 -17.37 -12.98
N VAL A 208 -5.29 -17.63 -11.68
CA VAL A 208 -5.03 -18.96 -11.13
C VAL A 208 -6.22 -19.87 -11.42
N THR A 209 -5.92 -21.07 -11.92
CA THR A 209 -6.88 -22.15 -12.14
C THR A 209 -6.81 -23.18 -11.01
N ILE A 210 -7.97 -23.73 -10.66
CA ILE A 210 -8.12 -24.87 -9.74
C ILE A 210 -8.47 -26.08 -10.60
N GLU A 211 -7.45 -26.83 -10.96
CA GLU A 211 -7.53 -28.04 -11.78
C GLU A 211 -6.36 -28.98 -11.48
N GLU A 212 -6.47 -30.23 -11.92
CA GLU A 212 -5.40 -31.21 -11.77
C GLU A 212 -4.10 -30.71 -12.44
N GLY A 213 -2.99 -30.74 -11.71
CA GLY A 213 -1.70 -30.25 -12.18
C GLY A 213 -1.44 -28.76 -11.93
N SER A 214 -2.39 -27.99 -11.38
CA SER A 214 -2.17 -26.61 -10.98
C SER A 214 -1.09 -26.51 -9.90
N ASP A 215 -0.05 -25.71 -10.16
CA ASP A 215 1.00 -25.39 -9.19
C ASP A 215 0.57 -24.31 -8.19
N MET A 216 -0.57 -23.66 -8.43
CA MET A 216 -1.11 -22.53 -7.67
C MET A 216 -2.34 -22.88 -6.82
N ALA A 217 -2.80 -24.13 -6.84
CA ALA A 217 -3.84 -24.65 -5.95
C ALA A 217 -3.39 -25.96 -5.27
N SER A 218 -3.85 -26.20 -4.05
CA SER A 218 -3.63 -27.47 -3.33
C SER A 218 -4.90 -28.32 -3.38
N LEU A 219 -4.90 -29.39 -4.19
CA LEU A 219 -6.02 -30.32 -4.33
C LEU A 219 -5.84 -31.55 -3.42
N SER A 220 -6.97 -32.18 -3.04
CA SER A 220 -6.97 -33.51 -2.43
C SER A 220 -6.46 -34.56 -3.41
N GLY A 221 -6.04 -35.73 -2.92
CA GLY A 221 -5.49 -36.79 -3.78
C GLY A 221 -6.45 -37.33 -4.85
N ASP A 222 -7.75 -37.10 -4.68
CA ASP A 222 -8.82 -37.44 -5.63
C ASP A 222 -9.38 -36.21 -6.38
N ASN A 223 -8.76 -35.03 -6.21
CA ASN A 223 -9.16 -33.75 -6.82
C ASN A 223 -10.58 -33.26 -6.46
N THR A 224 -11.23 -33.81 -5.44
CA THR A 224 -12.59 -33.41 -5.03
C THR A 224 -12.63 -32.18 -4.13
N GLN A 225 -11.53 -31.88 -3.44
CA GLN A 225 -11.41 -30.74 -2.54
C GLN A 225 -10.20 -29.87 -2.87
N VAL A 226 -10.30 -28.59 -2.54
CA VAL A 226 -9.23 -27.60 -2.68
C VAL A 226 -8.98 -26.88 -1.36
N VAL A 227 -7.72 -26.55 -1.07
CA VAL A 227 -7.37 -25.65 0.03
C VAL A 227 -7.59 -24.21 -0.40
N LEU A 228 -8.38 -23.48 0.38
CA LEU A 228 -8.56 -22.04 0.23
C LEU A 228 -8.27 -21.32 1.55
N VAL A 229 -8.08 -20.00 1.44
CA VAL A 229 -7.79 -19.08 2.53
C VAL A 229 -8.84 -17.97 2.53
N THR A 230 -9.47 -17.70 3.66
CA THR A 230 -10.36 -16.55 3.85
C THR A 230 -9.83 -15.60 4.92
N TRP A 231 -10.20 -14.32 4.82
CA TRP A 231 -9.81 -13.27 5.77
C TRP A 231 -11.04 -12.64 6.43
N HIS A 232 -11.11 -12.67 7.76
CA HIS A 232 -12.30 -12.34 8.55
C HIS A 232 -11.95 -11.77 9.95
N ASN A 233 -12.98 -11.38 10.70
CA ASN A 233 -12.90 -10.87 12.07
C ASN A 233 -13.60 -11.77 13.11
N ASP A 234 -14.09 -12.95 12.71
CA ASP A 234 -14.82 -13.90 13.56
C ASP A 234 -14.00 -15.17 13.85
N PRO A 235 -13.12 -15.18 14.87
CA PRO A 235 -12.23 -16.31 15.14
C PRO A 235 -12.93 -17.53 15.75
N ASP A 236 -14.02 -17.34 16.48
CA ASP A 236 -14.68 -18.43 17.22
C ASP A 236 -15.49 -19.34 16.31
N ARG A 237 -15.79 -18.85 15.10
CA ARG A 237 -16.58 -19.54 14.11
C ARG A 237 -15.83 -20.64 13.36
N PHE A 238 -14.55 -20.42 13.06
CA PHE A 238 -13.73 -21.35 12.29
C PHE A 238 -12.64 -21.90 13.20
N LYS A 239 -12.89 -23.04 13.84
CA LYS A 239 -11.93 -23.63 14.79
C LYS A 239 -11.09 -24.71 14.13
N ASP A 240 -9.81 -24.77 14.52
CA ASP A 240 -8.86 -25.76 14.01
C ASP A 240 -9.42 -27.19 14.08
N GLY A 241 -9.45 -27.86 12.93
CA GLY A 241 -9.89 -29.25 12.77
C GLY A 241 -11.42 -29.46 12.73
N GLU A 242 -12.22 -28.40 12.87
CA GLU A 242 -13.69 -28.53 12.84
C GLU A 242 -14.23 -28.41 11.40
N VAL A 243 -15.34 -29.12 11.17
CA VAL A 243 -16.17 -28.95 9.97
C VAL A 243 -17.25 -27.93 10.28
N THR A 244 -17.36 -26.90 9.45
CA THR A 244 -18.36 -25.83 9.57
C THR A 244 -19.19 -25.76 8.30
N THR A 245 -20.52 -25.76 8.45
CA THR A 245 -21.43 -25.46 7.35
C THR A 245 -21.64 -23.95 7.24
N LEU A 246 -21.48 -23.39 6.03
CA LEU A 246 -21.81 -21.99 5.76
C LEU A 246 -23.31 -21.78 5.87
N LYS A 247 -23.72 -20.66 6.47
CA LYS A 247 -25.14 -20.36 6.73
C LYS A 247 -25.86 -20.06 5.41
N ASP A 248 -27.18 -20.17 5.41
CA ASP A 248 -28.01 -19.73 4.28
C ASP A 248 -27.73 -18.25 3.96
N ASP A 249 -27.73 -17.90 2.66
CA ASP A 249 -27.38 -16.57 2.14
C ASP A 249 -25.94 -16.10 2.42
N GLU A 250 -25.10 -16.97 2.97
CA GLU A 250 -23.72 -16.64 3.29
C GLU A 250 -22.74 -17.11 2.22
N VAL A 251 -21.96 -16.18 1.68
CA VAL A 251 -20.90 -16.49 0.72
C VAL A 251 -19.53 -16.13 1.31
N LEU A 252 -18.65 -17.12 1.36
CA LEU A 252 -17.30 -16.96 1.89
C LEU A 252 -16.32 -16.59 0.78
N TRP A 253 -15.75 -15.38 0.86
CA TRP A 253 -14.70 -14.94 -0.08
C TRP A 253 -13.37 -15.61 0.27
N ALA A 254 -12.65 -16.10 -0.73
CA ALA A 254 -11.45 -16.86 -0.51
C ALA A 254 -10.41 -16.72 -1.63
N TYR A 255 -9.21 -17.19 -1.34
CA TYR A 255 -8.01 -17.12 -2.19
C TYR A 255 -7.26 -18.46 -2.12
N THR A 256 -6.42 -18.78 -3.09
CA THR A 256 -5.59 -19.99 -2.98
C THR A 256 -4.42 -19.77 -2.02
N ASP A 257 -4.03 -20.82 -1.30
CA ASP A 257 -2.91 -20.76 -0.35
C ASP A 257 -1.56 -20.57 -1.06
N LYS A 258 -1.38 -21.21 -2.22
CA LYS A 258 -0.12 -21.16 -2.97
C LYS A 258 0.08 -19.84 -3.72
N GLU A 259 -0.97 -19.23 -4.28
CA GLU A 259 -0.83 -17.89 -4.87
C GLU A 259 -0.49 -16.85 -3.80
N PHE A 260 -1.15 -16.92 -2.63
CA PHE A 260 -0.80 -16.06 -1.52
C PHE A 260 0.67 -16.25 -1.12
N LEU A 261 1.15 -17.50 -1.01
CA LEU A 261 2.55 -17.79 -0.70
C LEU A 261 3.51 -17.25 -1.77
N LYS A 262 3.19 -17.39 -3.07
CA LYS A 262 3.99 -16.82 -4.16
C LYS A 262 4.07 -15.30 -4.04
N TRP A 263 2.91 -14.65 -3.88
CA TRP A 263 2.85 -13.20 -3.70
C TRP A 263 3.67 -12.77 -2.47
N PHE A 264 3.54 -13.48 -1.35
CA PHE A 264 4.31 -13.22 -0.14
C PHE A 264 5.82 -13.35 -0.39
N ARG A 265 6.29 -14.43 -1.02
CA ARG A 265 7.70 -14.63 -1.37
C ARG A 265 8.26 -13.47 -2.19
N GLU A 266 7.51 -12.95 -3.14
CA GLU A 266 7.94 -11.89 -4.05
C GLU A 266 7.95 -10.48 -3.43
N ASN A 267 7.18 -10.28 -2.35
CA ASN A 267 6.87 -8.93 -1.86
C ASN A 267 7.16 -8.68 -0.37
N HIS A 268 7.25 -9.72 0.47
CA HIS A 268 7.23 -9.56 1.93
C HIS A 268 8.34 -8.65 2.49
N ASP A 269 9.54 -8.67 1.90
CA ASP A 269 10.67 -7.81 2.29
C ASP A 269 10.41 -6.31 2.03
N LYS A 270 9.38 -5.96 1.25
CA LYS A 270 9.02 -4.58 0.90
C LYS A 270 7.78 -4.09 1.64
N VAL A 271 7.31 -4.84 2.66
CA VAL A 271 6.07 -4.54 3.38
C VAL A 271 6.37 -4.12 4.81
N ASP A 272 6.34 -2.82 5.07
CA ASP A 272 6.52 -2.28 6.43
C ASP A 272 5.27 -2.40 7.30
N ASN A 273 4.10 -2.22 6.70
CA ASN A 273 2.83 -2.24 7.40
C ASN A 273 1.88 -3.29 6.81
N TRP A 274 1.92 -4.48 7.43
CA TRP A 274 1.05 -5.59 7.06
C TRP A 274 -0.43 -5.32 7.29
N ASP A 275 -0.82 -4.48 8.26
CA ASP A 275 -2.25 -4.19 8.50
C ASP A 275 -2.89 -3.55 7.27
N ILE A 276 -2.27 -2.48 6.74
CA ILE A 276 -2.79 -1.82 5.55
C ILE A 276 -2.50 -2.60 4.27
N ARG A 277 -1.34 -3.28 4.17
CA ARG A 277 -0.98 -3.99 2.95
C ARG A 277 -1.93 -5.15 2.64
N LEU A 278 -2.41 -5.85 3.66
CA LEU A 278 -3.42 -6.91 3.48
C LEU A 278 -4.75 -6.33 3.01
N LYS A 279 -5.16 -5.16 3.53
CA LYS A 279 -6.36 -4.44 3.07
C LYS A 279 -6.25 -4.05 1.61
N GLN A 280 -5.08 -3.57 1.21
CA GLN A 280 -4.73 -3.25 -0.17
C GLN A 280 -4.84 -4.47 -1.07
N LEU A 281 -4.05 -5.52 -0.77
CA LEU A 281 -3.91 -6.72 -1.60
C LEU A 281 -5.26 -7.39 -1.84
N LEU A 282 -6.09 -7.47 -0.80
CA LEU A 282 -7.35 -8.20 -0.81
C LEU A 282 -8.56 -7.32 -1.17
N GLY A 283 -8.33 -6.08 -1.61
CA GLY A 283 -9.39 -5.16 -2.02
C GLY A 283 -10.39 -4.83 -0.92
N LYS A 284 -9.93 -4.78 0.35
CA LYS A 284 -10.77 -4.45 1.51
C LYS A 284 -10.65 -2.99 1.91
N SER A 285 -11.68 -2.49 2.59
CA SER A 285 -11.72 -1.13 3.13
C SER A 285 -10.53 -0.88 4.08
N PRO A 286 -9.93 0.33 4.08
CA PRO A 286 -8.94 0.71 5.08
C PRO A 286 -9.48 0.59 6.52
N GLU A 287 -10.81 0.69 6.69
CA GLU A 287 -11.50 0.62 7.99
C GLU A 287 -11.85 -0.82 8.42
N THR A 288 -11.57 -1.84 7.59
CA THR A 288 -11.85 -3.23 7.99
C THR A 288 -11.03 -3.62 9.22
N ASP A 289 -11.66 -4.36 10.13
CA ASP A 289 -11.07 -4.89 11.34
C ASP A 289 -10.70 -6.38 11.20
N ASN A 290 -10.68 -6.94 9.99
CA ASN A 290 -10.29 -8.33 9.76
C ASN A 290 -8.90 -8.63 10.37
N ARG A 291 -8.87 -9.60 11.29
CA ARG A 291 -7.68 -9.96 12.07
C ARG A 291 -7.26 -11.42 11.91
N TYR A 292 -8.06 -12.25 11.23
CA TYR A 292 -7.86 -13.69 11.19
C TYR A 292 -7.89 -14.22 9.76
N PHE A 293 -6.96 -15.13 9.48
CA PHE A 293 -6.99 -15.98 8.31
C PHE A 293 -7.39 -17.39 8.72
N THR A 294 -8.35 -17.96 7.99
CA THR A 294 -8.71 -19.36 8.09
C THR A 294 -8.26 -20.07 6.82
N VAL A 295 -7.49 -21.14 6.97
CA VAL A 295 -7.14 -22.05 5.89
C VAL A 295 -8.01 -23.30 6.01
N PHE A 296 -8.69 -23.69 4.94
CA PHE A 296 -9.70 -24.75 4.99
C PHE A 296 -9.75 -25.55 3.70
N TRP A 297 -10.23 -26.79 3.79
CA TRP A 297 -10.64 -27.60 2.65
C TRP A 297 -12.10 -27.35 2.32
N VAL A 298 -12.43 -27.35 1.03
CA VAL A 298 -13.80 -27.26 0.53
C VAL A 298 -13.94 -28.06 -0.76
N ARG A 299 -15.14 -28.57 -1.04
CA ARG A 299 -15.43 -29.26 -2.30
C ARG A 299 -15.31 -28.32 -3.48
N VAL A 300 -14.62 -28.75 -4.53
CA VAL A 300 -14.45 -27.94 -5.76
C VAL A 300 -15.79 -27.56 -6.40
N THR A 301 -16.82 -28.38 -6.25
CA THR A 301 -18.18 -28.14 -6.79
C THR A 301 -18.96 -27.05 -6.07
N ASP A 302 -18.46 -26.58 -4.92
CA ASP A 302 -19.06 -25.49 -4.13
C ASP A 302 -18.27 -24.17 -4.27
N VAL A 303 -17.22 -24.17 -5.08
CA VAL A 303 -16.35 -23.01 -5.33
C VAL A 303 -16.65 -22.42 -6.70
N PHE A 304 -16.79 -21.10 -6.73
CA PHE A 304 -16.96 -20.32 -7.96
C PHE A 304 -15.98 -19.17 -8.00
N ARG A 305 -15.71 -18.66 -9.18
CA ARG A 305 -15.04 -17.38 -9.36
C ARG A 305 -16.10 -16.27 -9.33
N PRO A 306 -15.95 -15.20 -8.50
CA PRO A 306 -16.90 -14.09 -8.44
C PRO A 306 -16.71 -13.16 -9.66
N ALA A 307 -16.95 -13.68 -10.86
CA ALA A 307 -16.63 -13.01 -12.12
C ALA A 307 -17.63 -13.35 -13.22
N PHE A 308 -17.53 -12.66 -14.36
CA PHE A 308 -18.33 -13.00 -15.54
C PHE A 308 -18.02 -14.39 -16.11
N PHE A 309 -16.88 -14.96 -15.75
CA PHE A 309 -16.55 -16.36 -16.02
C PHE A 309 -16.39 -17.10 -14.67
N PRO A 310 -17.40 -17.83 -14.17
CA PRO A 310 -17.40 -18.40 -12.83
C PRO A 310 -16.59 -19.69 -12.69
N GLU A 311 -16.20 -20.33 -13.80
CA GLU A 311 -15.49 -21.60 -13.73
C GLU A 311 -14.08 -21.41 -13.15
N ILE A 312 -13.70 -22.35 -12.28
CA ILE A 312 -12.44 -22.28 -11.52
C ILE A 312 -11.26 -22.93 -12.25
N ASN A 313 -11.53 -23.84 -13.20
CA ASN A 313 -10.54 -24.57 -14.00
C ASN A 313 -10.15 -23.83 -15.29
N SER A 314 -10.47 -22.54 -15.40
CA SER A 314 -10.20 -21.73 -16.57
C SER A 314 -9.56 -20.42 -16.17
N ASN A 315 -8.60 -19.98 -16.99
CA ASN A 315 -8.01 -18.65 -16.93
C ASN A 315 -8.68 -17.66 -17.88
N MET A 316 -9.72 -18.09 -18.60
CA MET A 316 -10.51 -17.22 -19.46
C MET A 316 -11.31 -16.23 -18.62
N MET A 317 -11.44 -15.01 -19.12
CA MET A 317 -12.28 -13.99 -18.51
C MET A 317 -12.91 -13.11 -19.59
N ASN A 318 -14.04 -12.49 -19.24
CA ASN A 318 -14.75 -11.55 -20.10
C ASN A 318 -15.35 -10.42 -19.26
N THR A 319 -15.86 -9.39 -19.92
CA THR A 319 -16.56 -8.25 -19.29
C THR A 319 -18.09 -8.40 -19.29
N THR A 320 -18.60 -9.51 -19.83
CA THR A 320 -20.01 -9.93 -19.79
C THR A 320 -20.11 -11.44 -19.66
N PHE A 321 -21.25 -11.95 -19.20
CA PHE A 321 -21.52 -13.39 -19.23
C PHE A 321 -21.43 -13.94 -20.66
N THR A 322 -20.99 -15.19 -20.78
CA THR A 322 -20.99 -15.92 -22.04
C THR A 322 -22.41 -16.44 -22.32
N ASN A 323 -22.77 -16.60 -23.60
CA ASN A 323 -24.06 -17.19 -23.98
C ASN A 323 -24.27 -18.57 -23.31
N THR A 324 -23.20 -19.35 -23.16
CA THR A 324 -23.24 -20.67 -22.50
C THR A 324 -23.71 -20.58 -21.05
N LEU A 325 -23.20 -19.63 -20.26
CA LEU A 325 -23.61 -19.46 -18.86
C LEU A 325 -25.02 -18.85 -18.75
N GLU A 326 -25.37 -17.94 -19.66
CA GLU A 326 -26.72 -17.36 -19.73
C GLU A 326 -27.78 -18.45 -19.95
N GLU A 327 -27.51 -19.38 -20.86
CA GLU A 327 -28.38 -20.50 -21.21
C GLU A 327 -28.33 -21.67 -20.20
N ASP A 328 -27.31 -21.73 -19.32
CA ASP A 328 -27.18 -22.77 -18.30
C ASP A 328 -28.27 -22.64 -17.21
N THR A 329 -29.12 -23.67 -17.09
CA THR A 329 -30.24 -23.75 -16.14
C THR A 329 -29.99 -24.71 -14.99
N THR A 330 -28.75 -25.19 -14.81
CA THR A 330 -28.38 -25.98 -13.64
C THR A 330 -28.57 -25.18 -12.35
N ALA A 331 -28.84 -25.87 -11.24
CA ALA A 331 -29.06 -25.22 -9.95
C ALA A 331 -27.88 -24.33 -9.53
N ASN A 332 -26.65 -24.77 -9.81
CA ASN A 332 -25.44 -23.99 -9.53
C ASN A 332 -25.33 -22.73 -10.41
N ALA A 333 -25.60 -22.83 -11.72
CA ALA A 333 -25.59 -21.67 -12.60
C ALA A 333 -26.68 -20.66 -12.23
N MET A 334 -27.88 -21.13 -11.91
CA MET A 334 -28.98 -20.27 -11.43
C MET A 334 -28.65 -19.60 -10.10
N TRP A 335 -28.10 -20.35 -9.14
CA TRP A 335 -27.62 -19.80 -7.86
C TRP A 335 -26.58 -18.71 -8.10
N PHE A 336 -25.57 -18.98 -8.94
CA PHE A 336 -24.50 -18.04 -9.20
C PHE A 336 -25.00 -16.76 -9.86
N LYS A 337 -25.87 -16.86 -10.88
CA LYS A 337 -26.47 -15.70 -11.56
C LYS A 337 -27.26 -14.83 -10.57
N ASN A 338 -28.09 -15.44 -9.74
CA ASN A 338 -28.86 -14.73 -8.71
C ASN A 338 -27.95 -14.04 -7.68
N TRP A 339 -26.92 -14.74 -7.22
CA TRP A 339 -25.92 -14.18 -6.31
C TRP A 339 -25.18 -13.00 -6.96
N PHE A 340 -24.72 -13.16 -8.20
CA PHE A 340 -23.94 -12.15 -8.92
C PHE A 340 -24.75 -10.86 -9.13
N ASP A 341 -26.02 -10.97 -9.49
CA ASP A 341 -26.91 -9.81 -9.66
C ASP A 341 -27.22 -9.14 -8.31
N LYS A 342 -27.51 -9.92 -7.26
CA LYS A 342 -27.70 -9.42 -5.89
C LYS A 342 -26.47 -8.65 -5.42
N GLU A 343 -25.28 -9.20 -5.63
CA GLU A 343 -24.01 -8.55 -5.29
C GLU A 343 -23.80 -7.28 -6.14
N LYS A 344 -24.05 -7.30 -7.44
CA LYS A 344 -23.91 -6.10 -8.28
C LYS A 344 -24.75 -4.93 -7.75
N VAL A 345 -25.97 -5.20 -7.29
CA VAL A 345 -26.87 -4.20 -6.67
C VAL A 345 -26.38 -3.81 -5.28
N SER A 346 -26.10 -4.77 -4.39
CA SER A 346 -25.64 -4.52 -3.02
C SER A 346 -24.35 -3.70 -3.00
N ARG A 347 -23.39 -4.08 -3.83
CA ARG A 347 -22.05 -3.49 -3.92
C ARG A 347 -22.02 -2.10 -4.55
N SER A 348 -23.06 -1.73 -5.31
CA SER A 348 -23.22 -0.36 -5.82
C SER A 348 -23.36 0.69 -4.72
N LYS A 349 -23.77 0.27 -3.51
CA LYS A 349 -24.05 1.17 -2.38
C LYS A 349 -22.89 1.30 -1.40
N ASP A 350 -22.18 0.21 -1.06
CA ASP A 350 -21.06 0.33 -0.11
C ASP A 350 -19.97 -0.76 -0.10
N ALA A 351 -19.75 -1.48 -1.20
CA ALA A 351 -18.75 -2.55 -1.19
C ALA A 351 -17.42 -2.18 -1.83
N GLY A 352 -16.38 -2.91 -1.44
CA GLY A 352 -15.02 -2.77 -1.96
C GLY A 352 -14.90 -3.02 -3.47
N PRO A 353 -13.75 -2.65 -4.06
CA PRO A 353 -13.49 -2.65 -5.50
C PRO A 353 -13.54 -4.05 -6.13
N TRP A 354 -14.75 -4.55 -6.35
CA TRP A 354 -14.99 -5.84 -6.99
C TRP A 354 -14.85 -5.70 -8.50
N THR A 355 -13.88 -6.43 -9.04
CA THR A 355 -13.48 -6.34 -10.43
C THR A 355 -14.48 -7.02 -11.36
N ARG A 356 -15.14 -8.09 -10.89
CA ARG A 356 -15.92 -9.02 -11.71
C ARG A 356 -15.09 -9.72 -12.79
N LEU A 357 -13.76 -9.64 -12.66
CA LEU A 357 -12.77 -10.22 -13.55
C LEU A 357 -11.95 -11.32 -12.84
N GLY A 358 -12.34 -11.71 -11.63
CA GLY A 358 -11.79 -12.88 -10.95
C GLY A 358 -10.52 -12.66 -10.16
N TYR A 359 -10.16 -11.41 -9.89
CA TYR A 359 -9.06 -11.03 -9.00
C TYR A 359 -9.46 -9.90 -8.05
N THR A 360 -8.82 -9.85 -6.87
CA THR A 360 -8.95 -8.71 -5.95
C THR A 360 -8.28 -7.48 -6.52
N TYR A 361 -8.93 -6.32 -6.43
CA TYR A 361 -8.30 -5.06 -6.81
C TYR A 361 -7.28 -4.62 -5.74
N ASP A 362 -5.99 -4.68 -6.06
CA ASP A 362 -4.91 -4.22 -5.21
C ASP A 362 -4.74 -2.70 -5.29
N TRP A 363 -5.45 -1.98 -4.43
CA TRP A 363 -5.43 -0.51 -4.42
C TRP A 363 -4.16 0.09 -3.79
N GLY A 364 -3.22 -0.75 -3.34
CA GLY A 364 -1.91 -0.33 -2.84
C GLY A 364 -0.77 -0.45 -3.85
N ASN A 365 -1.02 -1.04 -5.01
CA ASN A 365 -0.02 -1.24 -6.05
C ASN A 365 -0.17 -0.18 -7.15
N PRO A 366 0.83 0.69 -7.36
CA PRO A 366 0.75 1.74 -8.38
C PRO A 366 0.90 1.23 -9.82
N ASP A 367 1.49 0.03 -9.98
CA ASP A 367 1.87 -0.50 -11.30
C ASP A 367 0.86 -1.52 -11.84
N SER A 368 0.03 -2.09 -10.97
CA SER A 368 -0.96 -3.11 -11.34
C SER A 368 -2.18 -3.06 -10.43
N LYS A 369 -3.36 -3.35 -11.00
CA LYS A 369 -4.60 -3.52 -10.24
C LYS A 369 -4.73 -4.93 -9.66
N TYR A 370 -3.90 -5.86 -10.11
CA TYR A 370 -4.00 -7.27 -9.74
C TYR A 370 -3.47 -7.52 -8.33
N GLY A 371 -4.33 -8.05 -7.45
CA GLY A 371 -3.94 -8.59 -6.15
C GLY A 371 -3.71 -10.10 -6.21
N LEU A 372 -4.76 -10.88 -5.92
CA LEU A 372 -4.79 -12.34 -6.01
C LEU A 372 -6.02 -12.77 -6.81
N SER A 373 -5.96 -13.93 -7.44
CA SER A 373 -7.17 -14.57 -7.96
C SER A 373 -8.13 -14.85 -6.81
N GLU A 374 -9.39 -14.48 -7.00
CA GLU A 374 -10.42 -14.61 -5.97
C GLU A 374 -11.45 -15.67 -6.32
N PHE A 375 -11.99 -16.26 -5.26
CA PHE A 375 -12.97 -17.32 -5.28
C PHE A 375 -14.04 -17.04 -4.24
N ILE A 376 -15.19 -17.66 -4.40
CA ILE A 376 -16.27 -17.67 -3.44
C ILE A 376 -16.70 -19.10 -3.16
N VAL A 377 -17.08 -19.37 -1.93
CA VAL A 377 -17.73 -20.62 -1.53
C VAL A 377 -19.21 -20.32 -1.28
N LYS A 378 -20.09 -21.09 -1.94
CA LYS A 378 -21.54 -20.90 -1.82
C LYS A 378 -22.08 -21.24 -0.43
N ASP A 379 -23.26 -20.72 -0.12
CA ASP A 379 -23.98 -21.06 1.12
C ASP A 379 -24.30 -22.55 1.22
N GLY A 380 -24.44 -23.05 2.45
CA GLY A 380 -24.68 -24.47 2.72
C GLY A 380 -23.48 -25.39 2.44
N ALA A 381 -22.38 -24.89 1.89
CA ALA A 381 -21.16 -25.67 1.72
C ALA A 381 -20.56 -26.04 3.08
N GLU A 382 -19.95 -27.22 3.15
CA GLU A 382 -19.14 -27.63 4.29
C GLU A 382 -17.68 -27.30 4.02
N ILE A 383 -17.04 -26.65 5.00
CA ILE A 383 -15.61 -26.42 5.00
C ILE A 383 -14.98 -27.16 6.16
N GLU A 384 -13.83 -27.78 5.94
CA GLU A 384 -13.02 -28.40 6.98
C GLU A 384 -11.86 -27.46 7.31
N VAL A 385 -11.89 -26.86 8.49
CA VAL A 385 -10.90 -25.88 8.91
C VAL A 385 -9.59 -26.59 9.24
N LYS A 386 -8.52 -26.27 8.52
CA LYS A 386 -7.18 -26.73 8.86
C LYS A 386 -6.66 -25.96 10.06
N PHE A 387 -6.77 -24.63 10.01
CA PHE A 387 -6.46 -23.76 11.12
C PHE A 387 -6.98 -22.34 10.92
N THR A 388 -7.09 -21.61 12.03
CA THR A 388 -7.38 -20.18 12.08
C THR A 388 -6.29 -19.44 12.84
N ARG A 389 -5.70 -18.41 12.23
CA ARG A 389 -4.57 -17.67 12.80
C ARG A 389 -4.79 -16.18 12.70
N LYS A 390 -4.34 -15.43 13.71
CA LYS A 390 -4.24 -13.97 13.60
C LYS A 390 -3.31 -13.59 12.44
N ASN A 391 -3.50 -12.41 11.84
CA ASN A 391 -2.69 -11.90 10.71
C ASN A 391 -1.19 -12.16 10.89
N ARG A 392 -0.61 -11.77 12.03
CA ARG A 392 0.83 -11.97 12.32
C ARG A 392 1.24 -13.45 12.30
N ALA A 393 0.44 -14.33 12.91
CA ALA A 393 0.74 -15.75 12.96
C ALA A 393 0.57 -16.42 11.59
N PHE A 394 -0.40 -15.99 10.79
CA PHE A 394 -0.55 -16.44 9.40
C PHE A 394 0.64 -16.01 8.53
N LEU A 395 1.08 -14.76 8.64
CA LEU A 395 2.26 -14.26 7.92
C LEU A 395 3.56 -14.98 8.35
N THR A 396 3.69 -15.33 9.63
CA THR A 396 4.80 -16.16 10.12
C THR A 396 4.75 -17.55 9.49
N TRP A 397 3.56 -18.17 9.45
CA TRP A 397 3.37 -19.46 8.81
C TRP A 397 3.70 -19.46 7.30
N LEU A 398 3.42 -18.36 6.58
CA LEU A 398 3.88 -18.17 5.20
C LEU A 398 5.41 -18.05 5.12
N LYS A 399 6.01 -17.29 6.04
CA LYS A 399 7.46 -17.08 6.10
C LYS A 399 8.24 -18.38 6.33
N ASP A 400 7.72 -19.28 7.17
CA ASP A 400 8.34 -20.58 7.44
C ASP A 400 8.32 -21.54 6.23
N ARG A 401 7.64 -21.16 5.14
CA ARG A 401 7.49 -21.92 3.88
C ARG A 401 8.19 -21.27 2.69
N LEU A 402 8.91 -20.17 2.90
CA LEU A 402 9.72 -19.53 1.87
C LEU A 402 10.80 -20.49 1.38
#